data_AF-A0A915IYU8-F1
#
_entry.id   AF-A0A915IYU8-F1
#
_cell.length_a   1.000
_cell.length_b   1.000
_cell.length_c   1.000
_cell.angle_alpha   90.00
_cell.angle_beta   90.00
_cell.angle_gamma   90.00
#
_symmetry.space_group_name_H-M   'P 1'
#
loop_
_entity.id
_entity.type
_entity.pdbx_description
1 polymer ?
#
loop_
_entity_poly.entity_id
_entity_poly.type
_entity_poly.pdbx_seq_one_letter_code
_entity_poly.pdbx_strand_id
1 'polypeptide(L)'
;MGRKNSTTSSQAQLSCPCVLCKKTVNKDDQAIQCDYCQPWVHATCANISDAYYDSLEDSAQLCFCPICLPTAKNFLQLNKRFNDLEN
;
A
#
# COMPACT_ATOMS: atom_id res chain seq x y z
N MET A 1 46.84 -13.25 -9.85
CA MET A 1 46.69 -12.03 -10.69
C MET A 1 45.27 -12.01 -11.23
N GLY A 2 44.44 -11.08 -10.73
CA GLY A 2 43.03 -11.00 -11.10
C GLY A 2 42.78 -10.19 -12.36
N ARG A 3 41.58 -10.36 -12.94
CA ARG A 3 40.89 -9.34 -13.75
C ARG A 3 39.41 -9.42 -13.43
N LYS A 4 38.94 -8.39 -12.71
CA LYS A 4 37.53 -8.10 -12.48
C LYS A 4 37.12 -7.20 -13.65
N ASN A 5 36.17 -7.63 -14.47
CA ASN A 5 35.60 -6.77 -15.50
C ASN A 5 34.17 -6.40 -15.10
N SER A 6 34.08 -5.21 -14.52
CA SER A 6 32.87 -4.39 -14.48
C SER A 6 32.43 -4.07 -15.91
N THR A 7 31.11 -3.99 -16.12
CA THR A 7 30.37 -2.87 -16.77
C THR A 7 29.14 -3.42 -17.49
N THR A 8 27.98 -3.35 -16.82
CA THR A 8 26.71 -3.05 -17.51
C THR A 8 25.89 -2.18 -16.56
N SER A 9 25.77 -0.92 -16.95
CA SER A 9 24.79 0.04 -16.45
C SER A 9 23.40 -0.61 -16.41
N SER A 10 22.81 -0.72 -15.22
CA SER A 10 21.42 -1.19 -15.10
C SER A 10 20.78 -0.45 -13.93
N GLN A 11 19.82 0.40 -14.25
CA GLN A 11 18.98 1.15 -13.33
C GLN A 11 18.62 0.29 -12.12
N ALA A 12 18.78 0.83 -10.91
CA ALA A 12 18.28 0.19 -9.70
C ALA A 12 16.82 -0.18 -9.94
N GLN A 13 16.54 -1.48 -10.07
CA GLN A 13 15.17 -1.97 -10.13
C GLN A 13 14.50 -1.47 -8.85
N LEU A 14 13.61 -0.49 -8.98
CA LEU A 14 12.79 0.02 -7.89
C LEU A 14 11.85 -1.12 -7.49
N SER A 15 12.32 -2.00 -6.61
CA SER A 15 11.49 -3.05 -6.02
C SER A 15 10.49 -2.39 -5.08
N CYS A 16 9.22 -2.76 -5.19
CA CYS A 16 8.16 -2.34 -4.28
C CYS A 16 7.92 -3.47 -3.26
N PRO A 17 8.62 -3.51 -2.11
CA PRO A 17 8.41 -4.57 -1.12
C PRO A 17 7.08 -4.37 -0.39
N CYS A 18 6.34 -5.46 -0.19
CA CYS A 18 5.19 -5.48 0.69
C CYS A 18 5.62 -5.14 2.12
N VAL A 19 4.95 -4.16 2.76
CA VAL A 19 5.33 -3.74 4.11
C VAL A 19 5.15 -4.80 5.18
N LEU A 20 4.29 -5.81 4.94
CA LEU A 20 4.00 -6.87 5.90
C LEU A 20 4.90 -8.08 5.72
N CYS A 21 4.90 -8.69 4.52
CA CYS A 21 5.65 -9.93 4.29
C CYS A 21 7.05 -9.71 3.70
N LYS A 22 7.42 -8.47 3.37
CA LYS A 22 8.71 -8.06 2.79
C LYS A 22 9.05 -8.66 1.42
N LYS A 23 8.16 -9.49 0.84
CA LYS A 23 8.27 -9.97 -0.54
C LYS A 23 7.95 -8.83 -1.51
N THR A 24 8.61 -8.82 -2.66
CA THR A 24 8.32 -7.88 -3.75
C THR A 24 6.90 -8.04 -4.25
N VAL A 25 6.20 -6.91 -4.39
CA VAL A 25 4.91 -6.80 -5.06
C VAL A 25 5.18 -6.66 -6.55
N ASN A 26 4.68 -7.59 -7.35
CA ASN A 26 4.77 -7.57 -8.81
C ASN A 26 3.53 -6.92 -9.42
N LYS A 27 3.58 -6.64 -10.73
CA LYS A 27 2.47 -5.99 -11.45
C LYS A 27 1.21 -6.86 -11.50
N ASP A 28 1.38 -8.17 -11.49
CA ASP A 28 0.30 -9.15 -11.56
C ASP A 28 -0.22 -9.55 -10.16
N ASP A 29 0.42 -9.08 -9.09
CA ASP A 29 -0.03 -9.34 -7.72
C ASP A 29 -1.17 -8.38 -7.36
N GLN A 30 -2.26 -8.91 -6.80
CA GLN A 30 -3.28 -8.07 -6.16
C GLN A 30 -2.67 -7.35 -4.95
N ALA A 31 -2.51 -6.04 -5.06
CA ALA A 31 -1.88 -5.23 -4.04
C ALA A 31 -2.45 -3.82 -4.06
N ILE A 32 -2.53 -3.22 -2.88
CA ILE A 32 -2.94 -1.82 -2.74
C ILE A 32 -1.74 -0.97 -2.34
N GLN A 33 -1.76 0.29 -2.78
CA GLN A 33 -0.86 1.31 -2.28
C GLN A 33 -1.54 2.07 -1.15
N CYS A 34 -0.85 2.30 -0.05
CA CYS A 34 -1.40 3.08 1.06
C CYS A 34 -1.43 4.57 0.71
N ASP A 35 -2.59 5.20 0.74
CA ASP A 35 -2.73 6.63 0.44
C ASP A 35 -1.97 7.53 1.44
N TYR A 36 -1.78 7.06 2.67
CA TYR A 36 -1.08 7.83 3.70
C TYR A 36 0.44 7.73 3.61
N CYS A 37 0.98 6.51 3.70
CA CYS A 37 2.42 6.33 3.81
C CYS A 37 3.10 6.05 2.45
N GLN A 38 2.33 5.65 1.42
CA GLN A 38 2.75 5.32 0.05
C GLN A 38 3.39 3.93 -0.24
N PRO A 39 3.73 3.05 0.71
CA PRO A 39 4.10 1.68 0.41
C PRO A 39 2.98 0.80 -0.14
N TRP A 40 3.43 -0.28 -0.76
CA TRP A 40 2.59 -1.36 -1.26
C TRP A 40 2.37 -2.45 -0.22
N VAL A 41 1.20 -3.09 -0.29
CA VAL A 41 0.86 -4.26 0.49
C VAL A 41 0.00 -5.20 -0.35
N HIS A 42 0.33 -6.49 -0.37
CA HIS A 42 -0.52 -7.49 -1.01
C HIS A 42 -1.91 -7.49 -0.37
N ALA A 43 -2.97 -7.62 -1.17
CA ALA A 43 -4.35 -7.68 -0.70
C ALA A 43 -4.53 -8.78 0.37
N THR A 44 -3.96 -9.97 0.12
CA THR A 44 -3.95 -11.09 1.07
C THR A 44 -3.23 -10.76 2.39
N CYS A 45 -2.11 -10.04 2.33
CA CYS A 45 -1.39 -9.61 3.54
C CYS A 45 -2.19 -8.57 4.32
N ALA A 46 -2.95 -7.73 3.63
CA ALA A 46 -3.84 -6.74 4.23
C ALA A 46 -5.21 -7.31 4.66
N ASN A 47 -5.45 -8.61 4.42
CA ASN A 47 -6.73 -9.28 4.66
C ASN A 47 -7.90 -8.61 3.92
N ILE A 48 -7.65 -8.19 2.68
CA ILE A 48 -8.63 -7.65 1.74
C ILE A 48 -9.22 -8.81 0.93
N SER A 49 -10.54 -8.91 0.87
CA SER A 49 -11.23 -9.88 0.00
C SER A 49 -11.21 -9.44 -1.46
N ASP A 50 -11.27 -10.39 -2.38
CA ASP A 50 -11.30 -10.12 -3.83
C ASP A 50 -12.46 -9.18 -4.20
N ALA A 51 -13.67 -9.47 -3.70
CA ALA A 51 -14.84 -8.62 -3.96
C ALA A 51 -14.66 -7.16 -3.47
N TYR A 52 -13.94 -6.96 -2.36
CA TYR A 52 -13.61 -5.61 -1.91
C TYR A 52 -12.53 -4.99 -2.79
N TYR A 53 -11.49 -5.75 -3.12
CA TYR A 53 -10.42 -5.30 -4.02
C TYR A 53 -10.97 -4.83 -5.37
N ASP A 54 -11.86 -5.61 -5.98
CA ASP A 54 -12.50 -5.28 -7.25
C ASP A 54 -13.32 -3.97 -7.15
N SER A 55 -13.94 -3.71 -6.00
CA SER A 55 -14.69 -2.46 -5.77
C SER A 55 -13.81 -1.21 -5.62
N LEU A 56 -12.50 -1.37 -5.41
CA LEU A 56 -11.56 -0.25 -5.29
C LEU A 56 -11.24 0.38 -6.64
N GLU A 57 -11.28 -0.37 -7.75
CA GLU A 57 -10.99 0.18 -9.08
C GLU A 57 -12.04 1.20 -9.53
N ASP A 58 -13.30 0.97 -9.15
CA ASP A 58 -14.44 1.82 -9.54
C ASP A 58 -14.75 2.95 -8.55
N SER A 59 -14.03 3.04 -7.43
CA SER A 59 -14.38 3.98 -6.35
C SER A 59 -13.21 4.86 -5.93
N ALA A 60 -13.50 6.13 -5.63
CA ALA A 60 -12.53 7.05 -5.03
C ALA A 60 -12.27 6.74 -3.54
N GLN A 61 -12.25 5.45 -3.18
CA GLN A 61 -12.07 5.00 -1.80
C GLN A 61 -10.60 5.07 -1.41
N LEU A 62 -10.36 5.63 -0.22
CA LEU A 62 -9.03 5.66 0.38
C LEU A 62 -8.64 4.27 0.87
N CYS A 63 -7.44 3.84 0.49
CA CYS A 63 -6.83 2.59 0.90
C CYS A 63 -5.73 2.84 1.93
N PHE A 64 -5.86 2.21 3.09
CA PHE A 64 -4.85 2.29 4.15
C PHE A 64 -4.26 0.91 4.41
N CYS A 65 -2.93 0.83 4.47
CA CYS A 65 -2.29 -0.39 4.93
C CYS A 65 -2.65 -0.67 6.41
N PRO A 66 -2.54 -1.92 6.88
CA PRO A 66 -2.92 -2.27 8.26
C PRO A 66 -2.16 -1.48 9.35
N ILE A 67 -0.99 -0.93 9.02
CA ILE A 67 -0.20 -0.08 9.93
C ILE A 67 -0.85 1.30 10.10
N CYS A 68 -1.39 1.88 9.01
CA CYS A 68 -1.96 3.21 9.01
C CYS A 68 -3.47 3.22 9.29
N LEU A 69 -4.14 2.08 9.11
CA LEU A 69 -5.57 1.93 9.33
C LEU A 69 -6.05 2.38 10.73
N PRO A 70 -5.37 2.08 11.85
CA PRO A 70 -5.79 2.57 13.17
C PRO A 70 -5.80 4.09 13.24
N THR A 71 -4.76 4.74 12.70
CA THR A 71 -4.66 6.19 12.64
C THR A 71 -5.77 6.79 11.79
N ALA A 72 -5.99 6.24 10.58
CA ALA A 72 -7.06 6.69 9.70
C ALA A 72 -8.45 6.57 10.35
N LYS A 73 -8.73 5.47 11.05
CA LYS A 73 -9.98 5.28 11.81
C LYS A 73 -10.17 6.34 12.89
N ASN A 74 -9.11 6.75 13.58
CA ASN A 74 -9.21 7.81 14.58
C ASN A 74 -9.55 9.15 13.92
N PHE A 75 -8.89 9.51 12.82
CA PHE A 75 -9.20 10.74 12.08
C PHE A 75 -10.63 10.75 11.53
N LEU A 76 -11.10 9.64 10.94
CA LEU A 76 -12.46 9.52 10.44
C LEU A 76 -13.51 9.66 11.56
N GLN A 77 -13.24 9.09 12.74
CA GLN A 77 -14.12 9.23 13.90
C GLN A 77 -14.14 10.66 14.47
N LEU A 78 -12.98 11.33 14.51
CA LEU A 78 -12.90 12.72 14.92
C LEU A 78 -13.67 13.64 13.96
N ASN A 79 -13.48 13.49 12.65
CA ASN A 79 -14.21 14.28 11.67
C ASN A 79 -15.72 14.09 11.78
N LYS A 80 -16.21 12.87 12.01
CA LYS A 80 -17.64 12.64 12.28
C LYS A 80 -18.10 13.45 13.49
N ARG A 81 -17.37 13.36 14.60
CA ARG A 81 -17.69 14.10 15.83
C ARG A 81 -17.64 15.62 15.65
N PHE A 82 -16.75 16.15 14.81
CA PHE A 82 -16.75 17.58 14.45
C PHE A 82 -18.01 17.95 13.65
N ASN A 83 -18.34 17.17 12.63
CA ASN A 83 -19.54 17.43 11.81
C ASN A 83 -20.85 17.30 12.61
N ASP A 84 -20.89 16.42 13.62
CA ASP A 84 -22.03 16.25 14.53
C ASP A 84 -22.17 17.40 15.54
N LEU A 85 -21.15 18.24 15.73
CA LEU A 85 -21.20 19.45 16.59
C LEU A 85 -21.61 20.70 15.82
N GLU A 86 -21.57 20.66 14.49
CA GLU A 86 -21.96 21.76 13.61
C GLU A 86 -23.43 21.64 13.10
N ASN A 87 -24.15 20.59 13.51
CA ASN A 87 -25.60 20.44 13.38
C ASN A 87 -26.30 20.50 14.73
#